data_AF-A0A916GKZ1-F1
#
_entry.id   AF-A0A916GKZ1-F1
#
_cell.length_a   1.000
_cell.length_b   1.000
_cell.length_c   1.000
_cell.angle_alpha   90.00
_cell.angle_beta   90.00
_cell.angle_gamma   90.00
#
_symmetry.space_group_name_H-M   'P 1'
#
loop_
_entity.id
_entity.type
_entity.pdbx_description
1 polymer ?
#
loop_
_entity_poly.entity_id
_entity_poly.type
_entity_poly.pdbx_seq_one_letter_code
_entity_poly.pdbx_strand_id
1 'polypeptide(L)'
;MDTAVNLANLARAGYGYGGHKPGLLGTDQLPEMVDPSNVLGTSAHLSDLLGVGDSLPEVGVELLGGLLSPGPKVKAQKVNKRKAIAEALRARSRSLPMDDAARLARAEAQKYDIDWWHGGSQKFDKIDPSKYGNTTGTPAAREAFFATRSIDDAGEFAKNAATGGGSVMRVAAAPNNPKHIQWSKNLPPIRSENGQRFLAGLLMDARAEGHDAVIIANGVVSLSGKNPSELIAILDPGIARDAERAKFDPLHKGLSGLTLGAGGLGLAGLLGYQDDQYR
;
A
#
# COMPACT_ATOMS: atom_id res chain seq x y z
N MET A 1 4.86 3.19 19.92
CA MET A 1 5.14 2.74 21.30
C MET A 1 5.93 1.43 21.31
N ASP A 2 5.67 0.49 20.41
CA ASP A 2 6.46 -0.74 20.25
C ASP A 2 7.96 -0.51 20.09
N THR A 3 8.36 0.50 19.32
CA THR A 3 9.79 0.84 19.14
C THR A 3 10.47 1.20 20.46
N ALA A 4 9.76 1.85 21.39
CA ALA A 4 10.31 2.23 22.68
C ALA A 4 10.44 1.02 23.63
N VAL A 5 9.45 0.13 23.64
CA VAL A 5 9.50 -1.13 24.41
C VAL A 5 10.59 -2.05 23.87
N ASN A 6 10.70 -2.17 22.54
CA ASN A 6 11.75 -2.97 21.89
C ASN A 6 13.14 -2.40 22.16
N LEU A 7 13.31 -1.07 22.15
CA LEU A 7 14.58 -0.42 22.47
C LEU A 7 14.96 -0.60 23.95
N ALA A 8 14.00 -0.50 24.87
CA ALA A 8 14.22 -0.73 26.30
C ALA A 8 14.63 -2.19 26.57
N ASN A 9 13.94 -3.15 25.95
CA ASN A 9 14.26 -4.58 26.05
C ASN A 9 15.62 -4.90 25.42
N LEU A 10 15.99 -4.26 24.32
CA LEU A 10 17.31 -4.38 23.73
C LEU A 10 18.42 -3.86 24.66
N ALA A 11 18.21 -2.72 25.30
CA ALA A 11 19.16 -2.16 26.26
C ALA A 11 19.32 -3.06 27.51
N ARG A 12 18.21 -3.58 28.05
CA ARG A 12 18.21 -4.51 29.19
C ARG A 12 18.91 -5.82 28.85
N ALA A 13 18.63 -6.39 27.69
CA ALA A 13 19.32 -7.59 27.20
C ALA A 13 20.83 -7.35 27.02
N GLY A 14 21.21 -6.19 26.49
CA GLY A 14 22.62 -5.78 26.36
C GLY A 14 23.34 -5.68 27.71
N TYR A 15 22.69 -5.05 28.70
CA TYR A 15 23.22 -4.93 30.06
C TYR A 15 23.35 -6.31 30.75
N GLY A 16 22.30 -7.13 30.69
CA GLY A 16 22.30 -8.48 31.26
C GLY A 16 23.39 -9.37 30.66
N TYR A 17 23.52 -9.36 29.33
CA TYR A 17 24.57 -10.12 28.64
C TYR A 17 25.98 -9.63 29.00
N GLY A 18 26.18 -8.31 29.03
CA GLY A 18 27.47 -7.69 29.35
C GLY A 18 27.92 -7.91 30.79
N GLY A 19 26.99 -7.98 31.75
CA GLY A 19 27.30 -8.24 33.16
C GLY A 19 27.40 -9.73 33.52
N HIS A 20 26.57 -10.60 32.93
CA HIS A 20 26.56 -12.02 33.27
C HIS A 20 27.79 -12.77 32.72
N LYS A 21 28.20 -12.47 31.49
CA LYS A 21 29.34 -13.14 30.84
C LYS A 21 30.69 -13.01 31.57
N PRO A 22 31.06 -11.85 32.15
CA PRO A 22 32.24 -11.73 33.01
C PRO A 22 32.00 -12.17 34.46
N GLY A 23 30.83 -12.70 34.81
CA GLY A 23 30.48 -13.09 36.18
C GLY A 23 30.19 -11.93 37.12
N LEU A 24 29.93 -10.73 36.58
CA LEU A 24 29.60 -9.53 37.36
C LEU A 24 28.13 -9.50 37.82
N LEU A 25 27.26 -10.24 37.13
CA LEU A 25 25.85 -10.40 37.49
C LEU A 25 25.49 -11.88 37.63
N GLY A 26 24.81 -12.22 38.73
CA GLY A 26 24.10 -13.48 38.91
C GLY A 26 22.85 -13.57 38.02
N THR A 27 22.33 -14.79 37.81
CA THR A 27 21.11 -15.00 37.02
C THR A 27 19.88 -14.35 37.63
N ASP A 28 19.87 -14.17 38.95
CA ASP A 28 18.86 -13.46 39.75
C ASP A 28 18.98 -11.93 39.65
N GLN A 29 20.09 -11.41 39.10
CA GLN A 29 20.35 -9.99 38.93
C GLN A 29 20.14 -9.50 37.48
N LEU A 30 19.64 -10.38 36.61
CA LEU A 30 19.32 -10.01 35.24
C LEU A 30 18.09 -9.08 35.21
N PRO A 31 18.15 -7.96 34.48
CA PRO A 31 17.00 -7.06 34.40
C PRO A 31 15.82 -7.76 33.74
N GLU A 32 14.65 -7.68 34.39
CA GLU A 32 13.41 -8.22 33.85
C GLU A 32 13.02 -7.48 32.57
N MET A 33 12.56 -8.22 31.56
CA MET A 33 12.13 -7.64 30.29
C MET A 33 10.76 -6.96 30.47
N VAL A 34 10.56 -5.82 29.82
CA VAL A 34 9.25 -5.19 29.78
C VAL A 34 8.34 -6.07 28.92
N ASP A 35 7.28 -6.58 29.53
CA ASP A 35 6.21 -7.25 28.82
C ASP A 35 5.43 -6.22 27.98
N PRO A 36 5.44 -6.32 26.63
CA PRO A 36 4.73 -5.39 25.77
C PRO A 36 3.23 -5.37 26.04
N SER A 37 2.62 -6.47 26.50
CA SER A 37 1.18 -6.54 26.79
C SER A 37 0.76 -5.60 27.92
N ASN A 38 1.67 -5.35 28.87
CA ASN A 38 1.45 -4.47 30.02
C ASN A 38 1.70 -2.98 29.72
N VAL A 39 2.05 -2.62 28.48
CA VAL A 39 2.29 -1.24 28.08
C VAL A 39 1.16 -0.77 27.16
N LEU A 40 0.33 0.14 27.67
CA LEU A 40 -0.78 0.73 26.92
C LEU A 40 -0.31 1.31 25.59
N GLY A 41 -1.01 0.95 24.50
CA GLY A 41 -0.73 1.47 23.16
C GLY A 41 0.38 0.73 22.40
N THR A 42 0.92 -0.36 22.93
CA THR A 42 1.69 -1.31 22.13
C THR A 42 0.78 -2.16 21.25
N SER A 43 1.33 -2.74 20.17
CA SER A 43 0.61 -3.68 19.32
C SER A 43 0.19 -4.95 20.06
N ALA A 44 0.93 -5.39 21.08
CA ALA A 44 0.54 -6.52 21.93
C ALA A 44 -0.70 -6.18 22.77
N HIS A 45 -0.71 -5.01 23.43
CA HIS A 45 -1.88 -4.51 24.17
C HIS A 45 -3.11 -4.33 23.27
N LEU A 46 -2.91 -3.87 22.02
CA LEU A 46 -4.00 -3.74 21.04
C LEU A 46 -4.47 -5.09 20.51
N SER A 47 -3.58 -6.09 20.39
CA SER A 47 -3.93 -7.42 19.89
C SER A 47 -4.74 -8.22 20.91
N ASP A 48 -4.39 -8.09 22.20
CA ASP A 48 -5.16 -8.65 23.32
C ASP A 48 -6.54 -8.00 23.42
N LEU A 49 -6.61 -6.66 23.31
CA LEU A 49 -7.89 -5.92 23.29
C LEU A 49 -8.79 -6.31 22.11
N LEU A 50 -8.21 -6.64 20.96
CA LEU A 50 -8.95 -7.01 19.74
C LEU A 50 -9.22 -8.52 19.64
N GLY A 51 -8.80 -9.34 20.62
CA GLY A 51 -8.96 -10.79 20.58
C GLY A 51 -8.19 -11.47 19.45
N VAL A 52 -7.17 -10.81 18.90
CA VAL A 52 -6.31 -11.33 17.84
C VAL A 52 -5.10 -11.96 18.52
N GLY A 53 -5.25 -13.21 18.98
CA GLY A 53 -4.30 -13.89 19.85
C GLY A 53 -2.83 -13.82 19.43
N ASP A 54 -1.96 -13.80 20.45
CA ASP A 54 -0.51 -13.74 20.35
C ASP A 54 0.08 -14.92 19.56
N SER A 55 0.44 -14.66 18.31
CA SER A 55 1.33 -15.54 17.55
C SER A 55 2.37 -14.71 16.81
N LEU A 56 3.18 -13.99 17.60
CA LEU A 56 4.56 -13.72 17.23
C LEU A 56 5.38 -14.99 17.54
N PRO A 57 5.86 -15.75 16.53
CA PRO A 57 6.73 -16.86 16.81
C PRO A 57 8.07 -16.35 17.38
N GLU A 58 8.74 -17.17 18.18
CA GLU A 58 10.06 -17.04 18.83
C GLU A 58 11.24 -16.50 17.98
N VAL A 59 10.98 -16.13 16.71
CA VAL A 59 11.92 -15.58 15.73
C VAL A 59 12.56 -14.27 16.19
N GLY A 60 11.90 -13.49 17.05
CA GLY A 60 12.42 -12.23 17.59
C GLY A 60 13.58 -12.42 18.57
N VAL A 61 13.56 -13.48 19.38
CA VAL A 61 14.54 -13.71 20.46
C VAL A 61 15.85 -14.30 19.92
N GLU A 62 15.80 -15.12 18.86
CA GLU A 62 17.01 -15.63 18.21
C GLU A 62 17.76 -14.59 17.35
N LEU A 63 17.11 -13.48 16.97
CA LEU A 63 17.73 -12.45 16.12
C LEU A 63 18.86 -11.70 16.84
N LEU A 64 18.80 -11.64 18.17
CA LEU A 64 19.77 -10.95 19.03
C LEU A 64 20.94 -11.85 19.46
N GLY A 65 20.72 -13.16 19.64
CA GLY A 65 21.76 -14.11 20.04
C GLY A 65 22.75 -14.49 18.93
N GLY A 66 22.38 -14.31 17.65
CA GLY A 66 23.16 -14.79 16.50
C GLY A 66 24.21 -13.83 15.92
N LEU A 67 24.38 -12.62 16.47
CA LEU A 67 25.19 -11.57 15.83
C LEU A 67 26.69 -11.59 16.19
N LEU A 68 27.15 -12.53 17.03
CA LEU A 68 28.51 -12.49 17.61
C LEU A 68 29.44 -13.66 17.21
N SER A 69 29.11 -14.45 16.19
CA SER A 69 30.00 -15.53 15.72
C SER A 69 30.45 -15.28 14.27
N PRO A 70 31.66 -14.76 14.02
CA PRO A 70 32.19 -14.61 12.68
C PRO A 70 32.68 -15.98 12.17
N GLY A 71 31.81 -16.71 11.48
CA GLY A 71 32.18 -17.96 10.82
C GLY A 71 31.49 -18.12 9.46
N PRO A 72 32.12 -18.79 8.46
CA PRO A 72 31.57 -18.98 7.12
C PRO A 72 30.22 -19.74 7.11
N LYS A 73 29.88 -20.46 8.18
CA LYS A 73 28.58 -21.14 8.36
C LYS A 73 27.40 -20.17 8.59
N VAL A 74 27.65 -18.93 9.01
CA VAL A 74 26.59 -17.94 9.31
C VAL A 74 25.92 -17.39 8.06
N LYS A 75 26.64 -17.31 6.93
CA LYS A 75 26.06 -16.84 5.66
C LYS A 75 25.00 -17.81 5.11
N ALA A 76 25.24 -19.13 5.19
CA ALA A 76 24.30 -20.16 4.74
C ALA A 76 23.04 -20.22 5.63
N GLN A 77 23.19 -20.13 6.96
CA GLN A 77 22.05 -20.07 7.89
C GLN A 77 21.18 -18.82 7.67
N LYS A 78 21.79 -17.66 7.38
CA LYS A 78 21.07 -16.40 7.12
C LYS A 78 20.19 -16.48 5.86
N VAL A 79 20.64 -17.18 4.81
CA VAL A 79 19.86 -17.38 3.58
C VAL A 79 18.67 -18.31 3.83
N ASN A 80 18.88 -19.43 4.55
CA ASN A 80 17.81 -20.37 4.87
C ASN A 80 16.74 -19.76 5.78
N LYS A 81 17.13 -18.96 6.79
CA LYS A 81 16.17 -18.24 7.65
C LYS A 81 15.31 -17.24 6.88
N ARG A 82 15.91 -16.45 5.97
CA ARG A 82 15.16 -15.52 5.12
C ARG A 82 14.14 -16.23 4.23
N LYS A 83 14.53 -17.36 3.64
CA LYS A 83 13.63 -18.18 2.81
C LYS A 83 12.46 -18.73 3.63
N ALA A 84 12.72 -19.27 4.82
CA ALA A 84 11.69 -19.80 5.72
C ALA A 84 10.71 -18.71 6.19
N ILE A 85 11.20 -17.51 6.55
CA ILE A 85 10.36 -16.37 6.92
C ILE A 85 9.48 -15.94 5.73
N ALA A 86 10.06 -15.83 4.52
CA ALA A 86 9.30 -15.48 3.33
C ALA A 86 8.22 -16.52 3.00
N GLU A 87 8.51 -17.81 3.22
CA GLU A 87 7.56 -18.90 2.99
C GLU A 87 6.42 -18.91 4.01
N ALA A 88 6.73 -18.69 5.30
CA ALA A 88 5.72 -18.55 6.36
C ALA A 88 4.81 -17.32 6.12
N LEU A 89 5.40 -16.20 5.71
CA LEU A 89 4.68 -14.99 5.32
C LEU A 89 3.77 -15.23 4.10
N ARG A 90 4.27 -15.95 3.07
CA ARG A 90 3.46 -16.36 1.90
C ARG A 90 2.35 -17.33 2.27
N ALA A 91 2.56 -18.23 3.23
CA ALA A 91 1.52 -19.12 3.72
C ALA A 91 0.42 -18.34 4.43
N ARG A 92 0.77 -17.37 5.31
CA ARG A 92 -0.18 -16.44 5.95
C ARG A 92 -0.93 -15.58 4.94
N SER A 93 -0.26 -15.07 3.91
CA SER A 93 -0.90 -14.31 2.82
C SER A 93 -1.94 -15.13 2.04
N ARG A 94 -1.66 -16.42 1.83
CA ARG A 94 -2.59 -17.35 1.17
C ARG A 94 -3.84 -17.61 2.01
N SER A 95 -3.74 -17.56 3.34
CA SER A 95 -4.83 -17.82 4.28
C SER A 95 -5.62 -16.58 4.73
N LEU A 96 -5.35 -15.39 4.19
CA LEU A 96 -6.10 -14.19 4.57
C LEU A 96 -7.59 -14.35 4.20
N PRO A 97 -8.54 -14.14 5.14
CA PRO A 97 -9.96 -14.17 4.85
C PRO A 97 -10.32 -13.15 3.77
N MET A 98 -11.10 -13.58 2.77
CA MET A 98 -11.46 -12.79 1.59
C MET A 98 -12.87 -12.21 1.66
N ASP A 99 -13.58 -12.38 2.76
CA ASP A 99 -14.85 -11.69 2.96
C ASP A 99 -14.65 -10.17 2.99
N ASP A 100 -15.71 -9.45 2.59
CA ASP A 100 -15.66 -8.00 2.41
C ASP A 100 -15.26 -7.28 3.71
N ALA A 101 -15.78 -7.71 4.86
CA ALA A 101 -15.50 -7.08 6.14
C ALA A 101 -14.00 -7.17 6.51
N ALA A 102 -13.42 -8.37 6.45
CA ALA A 102 -12.01 -8.58 6.74
C ALA A 102 -11.10 -7.85 5.74
N ARG A 103 -11.48 -7.82 4.45
CA ARG A 103 -10.72 -7.11 3.41
C ARG A 103 -10.71 -5.61 3.65
N LEU A 104 -11.87 -5.00 3.90
CA LEU A 104 -11.98 -3.56 4.12
C LEU A 104 -11.32 -3.13 5.43
N ALA A 105 -11.41 -3.94 6.50
CA ALA A 105 -10.68 -3.68 7.74
C ALA A 105 -9.15 -3.63 7.53
N ARG A 106 -8.61 -4.52 6.68
CA ARG A 106 -7.17 -4.48 6.33
C ARG A 106 -6.81 -3.29 5.44
N ALA A 107 -7.70 -2.89 4.53
CA ALA A 107 -7.53 -1.69 3.71
C ALA A 107 -7.42 -0.44 4.61
N GLU A 108 -8.34 -0.29 5.56
CA GLU A 108 -8.37 0.79 6.54
C GLU A 108 -7.13 0.78 7.44
N ALA A 109 -6.72 -0.39 7.96
CA ALA A 109 -5.50 -0.53 8.76
C ALA A 109 -4.25 -0.07 7.98
N GLN A 110 -4.26 -0.22 6.65
CA GLN A 110 -3.20 0.24 5.76
C GLN A 110 -3.35 1.69 5.28
N LYS A 111 -4.38 2.40 5.75
CA LYS A 111 -4.71 3.79 5.38
C LYS A 111 -5.16 3.96 3.93
N TYR A 112 -5.75 2.92 3.34
CA TYR A 112 -6.45 3.09 2.09
C TYR A 112 -7.79 3.78 2.32
N ASP A 113 -8.04 4.79 1.51
CA ASP A 113 -9.35 5.40 1.30
C ASP A 113 -10.08 4.62 0.21
N ILE A 114 -11.23 4.05 0.56
CA ILE A 114 -11.97 3.09 -0.28
C ILE A 114 -13.11 3.74 -1.06
N ASP A 115 -13.36 5.04 -0.90
CA ASP A 115 -14.54 5.70 -1.49
C ASP A 115 -14.23 6.38 -2.83
N TRP A 116 -13.35 5.78 -3.63
CA TRP A 116 -13.05 6.20 -4.99
C TRP A 116 -13.66 5.25 -6.01
N TRP A 117 -14.11 5.80 -7.14
CA TRP A 117 -14.75 5.06 -8.22
C TRP A 117 -14.11 5.43 -9.56
N HIS A 118 -13.80 4.41 -10.36
CA HIS A 118 -13.30 4.58 -11.71
C HIS A 118 -14.29 4.00 -12.71
N GLY A 119 -14.62 4.77 -13.74
CA GLY A 119 -15.41 4.33 -14.88
C GLY A 119 -14.53 4.03 -16.08
N GLY A 120 -14.67 2.84 -16.65
CA GLY A 120 -13.89 2.41 -17.82
C GLY A 120 -14.69 1.46 -18.71
N SER A 121 -14.06 1.02 -19.81
CA SER A 121 -14.69 0.07 -20.74
C SER A 121 -14.76 -1.35 -20.18
N GLN A 122 -13.89 -1.70 -19.25
CA GLN A 122 -13.81 -3.00 -18.59
C GLN A 122 -13.08 -2.88 -17.25
N LYS A 123 -13.28 -3.84 -16.36
CA LYS A 123 -12.44 -4.01 -15.17
C LYS A 123 -11.08 -4.57 -15.60
N PHE A 124 -10.01 -4.18 -14.92
CA PHE A 124 -8.65 -4.62 -15.22
C PHE A 124 -7.87 -4.94 -13.93
N ASP A 125 -6.83 -5.77 -14.05
CA ASP A 125 -6.09 -6.30 -12.89
C ASP A 125 -4.90 -5.45 -12.45
N LYS A 126 -4.46 -4.54 -13.32
CA LYS A 126 -3.36 -3.61 -13.05
C LYS A 126 -3.60 -2.26 -13.73
N ILE A 127 -3.30 -1.19 -13.01
CA ILE A 127 -3.14 0.13 -13.62
C ILE A 127 -1.83 0.07 -14.41
N ASP A 128 -1.92 0.22 -15.73
CA ASP A 128 -0.78 0.16 -16.65
C ASP A 128 -0.53 1.57 -17.22
N PRO A 129 0.51 2.28 -16.74
CA PRO A 129 0.82 3.64 -17.22
C PRO A 129 1.00 3.74 -18.74
N SER A 130 1.46 2.67 -19.40
CA SER A 130 1.61 2.65 -20.86
C SER A 130 0.28 2.73 -21.61
N LYS A 131 -0.85 2.54 -20.92
CA LYS A 131 -2.20 2.59 -21.48
C LYS A 131 -2.97 3.84 -21.10
N TYR A 132 -2.34 4.77 -20.37
CA TYR A 132 -2.97 6.03 -19.97
C TYR A 132 -3.47 6.81 -21.18
N GLY A 133 -4.74 7.20 -21.13
CA GLY A 133 -5.37 8.01 -22.17
C GLY A 133 -5.72 7.26 -23.47
N ASN A 134 -5.49 5.94 -23.58
CA ASN A 134 -5.78 5.20 -24.82
C ASN A 134 -7.26 5.23 -25.22
N THR A 135 -8.18 5.31 -24.25
CA THR A 135 -9.62 5.36 -24.52
C THR A 135 -10.10 6.77 -24.83
N THR A 136 -9.67 7.78 -24.06
CA THR A 136 -10.22 9.14 -24.16
C THR A 136 -9.42 10.05 -25.09
N GLY A 137 -8.14 9.74 -25.34
CA GLY A 137 -7.22 10.56 -26.11
C GLY A 137 -6.86 11.92 -25.48
N THR A 138 -7.44 12.26 -24.32
CA THR A 138 -7.27 13.57 -23.69
C THR A 138 -5.85 13.74 -23.11
N PRO A 139 -5.27 14.95 -23.14
CA PRO A 139 -3.95 15.21 -22.56
C PRO A 139 -3.83 14.76 -21.11
N ALA A 140 -4.76 15.13 -20.22
CA ALA A 140 -4.66 14.79 -18.81
C ALA A 140 -4.76 13.28 -18.57
N ALA A 141 -5.59 12.55 -19.33
CA ALA A 141 -5.73 11.11 -19.19
C ALA A 141 -4.44 10.33 -19.54
N ARG A 142 -3.50 10.94 -20.27
CA ARG A 142 -2.18 10.35 -20.56
C ARG A 142 -1.21 10.44 -19.38
N GLU A 143 -1.48 11.33 -18.42
CA GLU A 143 -0.58 11.61 -17.31
C GLU A 143 -0.91 10.83 -16.04
N ALA A 144 -2.15 10.37 -15.86
CA ALA A 144 -2.58 9.74 -14.61
C ALA A 144 -3.75 8.76 -14.79
N PHE A 145 -3.94 7.93 -13.77
CA PHE A 145 -5.16 7.15 -13.59
C PHE A 145 -6.17 7.93 -12.74
N PHE A 146 -7.42 8.08 -13.21
CA PHE A 146 -8.41 8.94 -12.56
C PHE A 146 -9.48 8.15 -11.83
N ALA A 147 -9.86 8.59 -10.63
CA ALA A 147 -11.06 8.14 -9.93
C ALA A 147 -11.78 9.32 -9.27
N THR A 148 -13.05 9.16 -8.92
CA THR A 148 -13.92 10.19 -8.35
C THR A 148 -14.68 9.66 -7.13
N ARG A 149 -15.09 10.56 -6.22
CA ARG A 149 -15.99 10.22 -5.11
C ARG A 149 -17.42 9.90 -5.55
N SER A 150 -17.82 10.35 -6.75
CA SER A 150 -19.17 10.18 -7.28
C SER A 150 -19.27 8.91 -8.13
N ILE A 151 -20.01 7.90 -7.63
CA ILE A 151 -20.29 6.68 -8.41
C ILE A 151 -21.07 7.00 -9.70
N ASP A 152 -21.91 8.04 -9.68
CA ASP A 152 -22.68 8.48 -10.85
C ASP A 152 -21.76 9.07 -11.91
N ASP A 153 -20.78 9.90 -11.52
CA ASP A 153 -19.78 10.45 -12.45
C ASP A 153 -18.94 9.33 -13.06
N ALA A 154 -18.49 8.36 -12.25
CA ALA A 154 -17.80 7.18 -12.74
C ALA A 154 -18.69 6.36 -13.71
N GLY A 155 -19.98 6.24 -13.44
CA GLY A 155 -20.95 5.60 -14.31
C GLY A 155 -21.10 6.30 -15.66
N GLU A 156 -21.09 7.63 -15.68
CA GLU A 156 -21.09 8.40 -16.93
C GLU A 156 -19.82 8.14 -17.75
N PHE A 157 -18.64 8.11 -17.12
CA PHE A 157 -17.39 7.75 -17.79
C PHE A 157 -17.40 6.33 -18.34
N ALA A 158 -17.92 5.35 -17.58
CA ALA A 158 -18.05 3.97 -18.02
C ALA A 158 -18.93 3.87 -19.27
N LYS A 159 -20.10 4.54 -19.28
CA LYS A 159 -21.00 4.58 -20.44
C LYS A 159 -20.34 5.18 -21.68
N ASN A 160 -19.53 6.23 -21.50
CA ASN A 160 -18.83 6.89 -22.60
C ASN A 160 -17.61 6.09 -23.10
N ALA A 161 -16.98 5.29 -22.24
CA ALA A 161 -15.80 4.50 -22.57
C ALA A 161 -16.11 3.23 -23.39
N ALA A 162 -17.34 2.73 -23.37
CA ALA A 162 -17.71 1.50 -24.08
C ALA A 162 -18.99 1.65 -24.90
N THR A 163 -18.92 1.33 -26.18
CA THR A 163 -20.04 1.25 -27.14
C THR A 163 -21.04 0.10 -26.86
N GLY A 164 -21.05 -0.47 -25.64
CA GLY A 164 -21.83 -1.68 -25.33
C GLY A 164 -21.83 -2.16 -23.88
N GLY A 165 -21.50 -1.32 -22.90
CA GLY A 165 -21.57 -1.69 -21.47
C GLY A 165 -20.26 -1.51 -20.73
N GLY A 166 -19.99 -0.27 -20.29
CA GLY A 166 -18.83 0.02 -19.44
C GLY A 166 -18.99 -0.54 -18.03
N SER A 167 -17.88 -0.56 -17.29
CA SER A 167 -17.84 -1.01 -15.90
C SER A 167 -17.40 0.11 -14.97
N VAL A 168 -18.04 0.17 -13.81
CA VAL A 168 -17.57 0.97 -12.67
C VAL A 168 -16.82 0.04 -11.72
N MET A 169 -15.66 0.48 -11.24
CA MET A 169 -14.86 -0.24 -10.26
C MET A 169 -14.59 0.64 -9.03
N ARG A 170 -14.66 0.04 -7.84
CA ARG A 170 -14.25 0.70 -6.60
C ARG A 170 -12.73 0.65 -6.46
N VAL A 171 -12.12 1.81 -6.33
CA VAL A 171 -10.68 1.99 -6.18
C VAL A 171 -10.40 2.34 -4.72
N ALA A 172 -9.46 1.62 -4.12
CA ALA A 172 -8.86 1.98 -2.85
C ALA A 172 -7.54 2.71 -3.13
N ALA A 173 -7.34 3.91 -2.57
CA ALA A 173 -6.13 4.71 -2.76
C ALA A 173 -5.49 5.07 -1.41
N ALA A 174 -4.18 4.94 -1.29
CA ALA A 174 -3.41 5.32 -0.11
C ALA A 174 -2.26 6.27 -0.50
N PRO A 175 -2.57 7.50 -0.97
CA PRO A 175 -1.54 8.48 -1.31
C PRO A 175 -0.75 8.85 -0.04
N ASN A 176 0.58 8.86 -0.16
CA ASN A 176 1.50 9.22 0.90
C ASN A 176 1.90 10.70 0.82
N ASN A 177 1.95 11.26 -0.40
CA ASN A 177 2.32 12.65 -0.65
C ASN A 177 1.43 13.29 -1.73
N PRO A 178 0.11 13.42 -1.51
CA PRO A 178 -0.78 14.00 -2.50
C PRO A 178 -0.60 15.52 -2.61
N LYS A 179 -0.65 16.05 -3.84
CA LYS A 179 -0.84 17.49 -4.08
C LYS A 179 -2.34 17.80 -4.08
N HIS A 180 -2.77 18.75 -3.27
CA HIS A 180 -4.17 19.19 -3.24
C HIS A 180 -4.36 20.43 -4.11
N ILE A 181 -5.35 20.40 -5.00
CA ILE A 181 -5.68 21.50 -5.92
C ILE A 181 -7.16 21.84 -5.79
N GLN A 182 -7.44 23.13 -5.68
CA GLN A 182 -8.80 23.66 -5.74
C GLN A 182 -9.11 24.12 -7.17
N TRP A 183 -10.03 23.43 -7.87
CA TRP A 183 -10.41 23.84 -9.22
C TRP A 183 -11.39 25.02 -9.17
N SER A 184 -10.85 26.23 -9.13
CA SER A 184 -11.66 27.46 -9.04
C SER A 184 -12.36 27.78 -10.37
N LYS A 185 -13.42 28.60 -10.32
CA LYS A 185 -14.14 29.09 -11.51
C LYS A 185 -13.30 29.97 -12.44
N ASN A 186 -12.15 30.47 -11.97
CA ASN A 186 -11.23 31.28 -12.77
C ASN A 186 -10.30 30.42 -13.64
N LEU A 187 -10.24 29.11 -13.40
CA LEU A 187 -9.54 28.17 -14.25
C LEU A 187 -10.43 27.78 -15.44
N PRO A 188 -9.83 27.40 -16.59
CA PRO A 188 -10.60 26.84 -17.69
C PRO A 188 -11.46 25.65 -17.20
N PRO A 189 -12.68 25.45 -17.75
CA PRO A 189 -13.50 24.30 -17.40
C PRO A 189 -12.70 23.02 -17.60
N ILE A 190 -12.64 22.16 -16.58
CA ILE A 190 -11.71 21.01 -16.55
C ILE A 190 -11.87 20.10 -17.78
N ARG A 191 -13.09 19.98 -18.31
CA ARG A 191 -13.41 19.16 -19.51
C ARG A 191 -13.22 19.87 -20.86
N SER A 192 -12.94 21.17 -20.87
CA SER A 192 -12.58 21.89 -22.09
C SER A 192 -11.19 21.47 -22.58
N GLU A 193 -10.89 21.68 -23.86
CA GLU A 193 -9.54 21.39 -24.39
C GLU A 193 -8.45 22.11 -23.60
N ASN A 194 -8.63 23.40 -23.34
CA ASN A 194 -7.69 24.20 -22.55
C ASN A 194 -7.60 23.70 -21.09
N GLY A 195 -8.72 23.29 -20.49
CA GLY A 195 -8.73 22.71 -19.15
C GLY A 195 -7.98 21.38 -19.06
N GLN A 196 -8.11 20.52 -20.08
CA GLN A 196 -7.39 19.25 -20.15
C GLN A 196 -5.88 19.45 -20.34
N ARG A 197 -5.47 20.41 -21.18
CA ARG A 197 -4.05 20.76 -21.34
C ARG A 197 -3.47 21.38 -20.08
N PHE A 198 -4.20 22.29 -19.44
CA PHE A 198 -3.80 22.90 -18.17
C PHE A 198 -3.68 21.86 -17.06
N LEU A 199 -4.66 20.95 -16.93
CA LEU A 199 -4.61 19.85 -15.98
C LEU A 199 -3.42 18.93 -16.26
N ALA A 200 -3.14 18.58 -17.52
CA ALA A 200 -1.97 17.77 -17.86
C ALA A 200 -0.67 18.42 -17.37
N GLY A 201 -0.48 19.73 -17.59
CA GLY A 201 0.66 20.48 -17.06
C GLY A 201 0.78 20.38 -15.54
N LEU A 202 -0.33 20.58 -14.81
CA LEU A 202 -0.35 20.44 -13.34
C LEU A 202 0.04 19.02 -12.87
N LEU A 203 -0.36 17.97 -13.59
CA LEU A 203 -0.02 16.59 -13.27
C LEU A 203 1.46 16.28 -13.54
N MET A 204 2.00 16.82 -14.63
CA MET A 204 3.43 16.72 -14.96
C MET A 204 4.28 17.43 -13.90
N ASP A 205 3.89 18.64 -13.49
CA ASP A 205 4.56 19.40 -12.44
C ASP A 205 4.50 18.66 -11.11
N ALA A 206 3.32 18.15 -10.71
CA ALA A 206 3.17 17.38 -9.48
C ALA A 206 4.07 16.13 -9.45
N ARG A 207 4.15 15.42 -10.58
CA ARG A 207 5.04 14.26 -10.74
C ARG A 207 6.52 14.68 -10.62
N ALA A 208 6.91 15.77 -11.27
CA ALA A 208 8.28 16.29 -11.20
C ALA A 208 8.67 16.75 -9.77
N GLU A 209 7.70 17.24 -9.00
CA GLU A 209 7.82 17.59 -7.58
C GLU A 209 7.82 16.37 -6.64
N GLY A 210 7.61 15.15 -7.16
CA GLY A 210 7.64 13.91 -6.37
C GLY A 210 6.33 13.56 -5.65
N HIS A 211 5.20 14.10 -6.11
CA HIS A 211 3.88 13.69 -5.62
C HIS A 211 3.44 12.35 -6.22
N ASP A 212 2.74 11.53 -5.43
CA ASP A 212 2.21 10.22 -5.86
C ASP A 212 0.75 10.28 -6.34
N ALA A 213 0.05 11.37 -6.01
CA ALA A 213 -1.28 11.67 -6.50
C ALA A 213 -1.55 13.18 -6.52
N VAL A 214 -2.60 13.57 -7.24
CA VAL A 214 -3.20 14.91 -7.17
C VAL A 214 -4.67 14.77 -6.81
N ILE A 215 -5.11 15.41 -5.73
CA ILE A 215 -6.52 15.47 -5.31
C ILE A 215 -7.09 16.81 -5.75
N ILE A 216 -8.10 16.77 -6.60
CA ILE A 216 -8.72 17.93 -7.23
C ILE A 216 -10.12 18.10 -6.65
N ALA A 217 -10.28 19.13 -5.82
CA ALA A 217 -11.58 19.50 -5.28
C ALA A 217 -12.29 20.50 -6.22
N ASN A 218 -13.63 20.49 -6.17
CA ASN A 218 -14.51 21.37 -6.94
C ASN A 218 -14.39 21.26 -8.47
N GLY A 219 -13.91 20.11 -8.97
CA GLY A 219 -13.90 19.82 -10.41
C GLY A 219 -15.29 19.44 -10.91
N VAL A 220 -15.83 20.16 -11.89
CA VAL A 220 -17.05 19.72 -12.60
C VAL A 220 -16.65 18.71 -13.67
N VAL A 221 -16.64 17.43 -13.31
CA VAL A 221 -16.11 16.34 -14.16
C VAL A 221 -17.17 15.42 -14.74
N SER A 222 -18.42 15.52 -14.29
CA SER A 222 -19.53 14.82 -14.94
C SER A 222 -19.66 15.20 -16.42
N LEU A 223 -20.09 14.24 -17.23
CA LEU A 223 -20.53 14.47 -18.59
C LEU A 223 -21.77 15.35 -18.64
N SER A 224 -22.66 15.18 -17.67
CA SER A 224 -23.87 15.98 -17.50
C SER A 224 -23.62 17.36 -16.89
N GLY A 225 -22.45 17.59 -16.29
CA GLY A 225 -22.04 18.88 -15.69
C GLY A 225 -22.77 19.24 -14.40
N LYS A 226 -23.42 18.27 -13.73
CA LYS A 226 -24.46 18.58 -12.74
C LYS A 226 -23.99 18.82 -11.32
N ASN A 227 -22.79 18.44 -10.92
CA ASN A 227 -22.23 18.81 -9.61
C ASN A 227 -20.70 18.84 -9.65
N PRO A 228 -20.06 19.74 -8.89
CA PRO A 228 -18.64 19.58 -8.57
C PRO A 228 -18.45 18.29 -7.78
N SER A 229 -17.46 17.49 -8.17
CA SER A 229 -17.02 16.33 -7.40
C SER A 229 -15.52 16.41 -7.14
N GLU A 230 -15.07 15.61 -6.17
CA GLU A 230 -13.66 15.44 -5.89
C GLU A 230 -13.09 14.32 -6.76
N LEU A 231 -11.95 14.59 -7.38
CA LEU A 231 -11.19 13.62 -8.16
C LEU A 231 -9.85 13.34 -7.53
N ILE A 232 -9.37 12.13 -7.74
CA ILE A 232 -7.97 11.77 -7.55
C ILE A 232 -7.36 11.40 -8.90
N ALA A 233 -6.22 12.00 -9.21
CA ALA A 233 -5.33 11.60 -10.29
C ALA A 233 -4.15 10.86 -9.68
N ILE A 234 -4.12 9.53 -9.85
CA ILE A 234 -3.10 8.63 -9.33
C ILE A 234 -1.91 8.62 -10.29
N LEU A 235 -0.78 9.14 -9.84
CA LEU A 235 0.46 9.24 -10.60
C LEU A 235 1.31 7.98 -10.43
N ASP A 236 1.34 7.43 -9.21
CA ASP A 236 1.97 6.14 -8.88
C ASP A 236 0.92 5.02 -8.79
N PRO A 237 0.90 4.04 -9.72
CA PRO A 237 0.03 2.87 -9.61
C PRO A 237 0.17 2.08 -8.29
N GLY A 238 1.33 2.16 -7.63
CA GLY A 238 1.64 1.45 -6.38
C GLY A 238 0.72 1.82 -5.22
N ILE A 239 0.11 3.01 -5.23
CA ILE A 239 -0.78 3.50 -4.17
C ILE A 239 -2.24 3.10 -4.35
N ALA A 240 -2.61 2.40 -5.42
CA ALA A 240 -3.99 2.08 -5.75
C ALA A 240 -4.27 0.57 -5.81
N ARG A 241 -5.46 0.17 -5.37
CA ARG A 241 -5.95 -1.22 -5.33
C ARG A 241 -7.41 -1.30 -5.78
N ASP A 242 -7.82 -2.45 -6.28
CA ASP A 242 -9.24 -2.75 -6.50
C ASP A 242 -9.86 -3.12 -5.16
N ALA A 243 -10.77 -2.28 -4.65
CA ALA A 243 -11.35 -2.46 -3.33
C ALA A 243 -12.26 -3.69 -3.23
N GLU A 244 -12.72 -4.23 -4.36
CA GLU A 244 -13.60 -5.40 -4.46
C GLU A 244 -12.83 -6.71 -4.65
N ARG A 245 -11.52 -6.66 -4.92
CA ARG A 245 -10.73 -7.86 -5.24
C ARG A 245 -9.40 -7.96 -4.50
N ALA A 246 -8.78 -6.85 -4.12
CA ALA A 246 -7.45 -6.86 -3.48
C ALA A 246 -7.46 -7.57 -2.12
N LYS A 247 -6.38 -8.27 -1.76
CA LYS A 247 -6.27 -8.84 -0.41
C LYS A 247 -6.05 -7.79 0.68
N PHE A 248 -5.48 -6.66 0.29
CA PHE A 248 -4.79 -5.73 1.18
C PHE A 248 -3.81 -6.49 2.08
N ASP A 249 -2.89 -7.22 1.46
CA ASP A 249 -1.81 -7.88 2.17
C ASP A 249 -0.72 -6.84 2.51
N PRO A 250 -0.38 -6.64 3.80
CA PRO A 250 0.66 -5.69 4.20
C PRO A 250 2.01 -5.92 3.52
N LEU A 251 2.32 -7.17 3.15
CA LEU A 251 3.57 -7.53 2.46
C LEU A 251 3.63 -7.01 1.02
N HIS A 252 2.49 -6.64 0.46
CA HIS A 252 2.36 -6.13 -0.91
C HIS A 252 1.97 -4.65 -0.94
N LYS A 253 2.03 -3.94 0.20
CA LYS A 253 1.80 -2.49 0.23
C LYS A 253 2.88 -1.78 -0.60
N GLY A 254 2.46 -0.86 -1.47
CA GLY A 254 3.35 -0.10 -2.35
C GLY A 254 3.77 -0.80 -3.65
N LEU A 255 3.47 -2.09 -3.82
CA LEU A 255 3.68 -2.77 -5.12
C LEU A 255 2.61 -2.34 -6.13
N SER A 256 2.92 -2.34 -7.41
CA SER A 256 1.92 -2.10 -8.46
C SER A 256 1.07 -3.36 -8.68
N GLY A 257 -0.25 -3.17 -8.81
CA GLY A 257 -1.20 -4.23 -9.11
C GLY A 257 -2.49 -4.06 -8.32
N LEU A 258 -3.62 -4.00 -9.03
CA LEU A 258 -4.90 -3.69 -8.41
C LEU A 258 -5.44 -4.86 -7.61
N THR A 259 -5.20 -6.08 -8.07
CA THR A 259 -5.72 -7.31 -7.46
C THR A 259 -4.71 -8.03 -6.58
N LEU A 260 -3.56 -7.41 -6.26
CA LEU A 260 -2.46 -8.06 -5.52
C LEU A 260 -2.97 -8.93 -4.36
N GLY A 261 -2.71 -10.24 -4.49
CA GLY A 261 -3.14 -11.27 -3.55
C GLY A 261 -4.35 -12.12 -3.98
N ALA A 262 -5.21 -11.65 -4.90
CA ALA A 262 -6.32 -12.44 -5.44
C ALA A 262 -5.81 -13.40 -6.53
N GLY A 263 -5.59 -14.66 -6.15
CA GLY A 263 -5.07 -15.70 -7.04
C GLY A 263 -3.55 -15.56 -7.26
N GLY A 264 -2.81 -16.63 -7.03
CA GLY A 264 -1.33 -16.66 -6.97
C GLY A 264 -0.55 -16.33 -8.26
N LEU A 265 -1.16 -15.63 -9.23
CA LEU A 265 -0.54 -15.27 -10.51
C LEU A 265 0.02 -13.84 -10.55
N GLY A 266 -0.36 -12.96 -9.61
CA GLY A 266 0.11 -11.55 -9.59
C GLY A 266 1.62 -11.36 -9.31
N LEU A 267 2.32 -12.39 -8.82
CA LEU A 267 3.77 -12.36 -8.61
C LEU A 267 4.57 -13.09 -9.71
N ALA A 268 3.92 -13.91 -10.54
CA ALA A 268 4.61 -14.63 -11.61
C ALA A 268 5.17 -13.68 -12.67
N GLY A 269 4.48 -12.56 -12.93
CA GLY A 269 4.98 -11.50 -13.82
C GLY A 269 6.07 -10.60 -13.22
N LEU A 270 6.18 -10.53 -11.88
CA LEU A 270 7.16 -9.66 -11.20
C LEU A 270 8.54 -10.32 -11.01
N LEU A 271 8.60 -11.66 -11.05
CA LEU A 271 9.84 -12.44 -10.94
C LEU A 271 10.47 -12.80 -12.29
N GLY A 272 9.84 -12.43 -13.41
CA GLY A 272 10.32 -12.67 -14.77
C GLY A 272 11.11 -11.52 -15.41
N TYR A 273 11.31 -10.40 -14.72
CA TYR A 273 12.14 -9.30 -15.23
C TYR A 273 13.59 -9.50 -14.76
N GLN A 274 14.30 -10.42 -15.41
CA GLN A 274 15.76 -10.41 -15.42
C GLN A 274 16.20 -9.52 -16.57
N ASP A 275 16.87 -8.43 -16.23
CA ASP A 275 17.50 -7.50 -17.15
C ASP A 275 18.75 -8.16 -17.75
N ASP A 276 18.54 -9.00 -18.78
CA ASP A 276 19.59 -9.54 -19.63
C ASP A 276 19.57 -8.82 -20.99
N GLN A 277 19.85 -7.52 -20.98
CA GLN A 277 20.22 -6.76 -22.18
C GLN A 277 21.41 -5.83 -21.89
N TYR A 278 22.55 -6.43 -21.52
CA TYR A 278 23.88 -5.91 -21.85
C TYR A 278 24.84 -7.09 -22.10
N ARG A 279 24.74 -7.65 -23.30
CA ARG A 279 25.86 -8.24 -24.05
C ARG A 279 25.62 -8.04 -25.54
#